data_AF-A0A9P8TD78-F1
#
_entry.id   AF-A0A9P8TD78-F1
#
_cell.length_a   1.000
_cell.length_b   1.000
_cell.length_c   1.000
_cell.angle_alpha   90.00
_cell.angle_beta   90.00
_cell.angle_gamma   90.00
#
_symmetry.space_group_name_H-M   'P 1'
#
loop_
_entity.id
_entity.type
_entity.pdbx_description
1 polymer ?
#
loop_
_entity_poly.entity_id
_entity_poly.type
_entity_poly.pdbx_seq_one_letter_code
_entity_poly.pdbx_strand_id
1 'polypeptide(L)'
;MKADVFERNVIKSILTEVKNLEVANAGKDQDEFQLYDLLAKMVNQRKKTAEEYLKEGAPDRFQQMGLNELREIPYIEKYMKELPVASESEIEARVEAIAKELQKDEELSSPKALFGKIPWKSIQEDWHASRAAVSAVIPKVYEKLT
;
A
#
# COMPACT_ATOMS: atom_id res chain seq x y z
N MET A 1 -12.33 26.90 -8.41
CA MET A 1 -12.75 26.08 -7.25
C MET A 1 -11.69 26.26 -6.17
N LYS A 2 -12.02 26.71 -4.95
CA LYS A 2 -11.04 26.71 -3.84
C LYS A 2 -10.85 25.25 -3.42
N ALA A 3 -9.61 24.75 -3.46
CA ALA A 3 -9.29 23.41 -2.97
C ALA A 3 -9.74 23.27 -1.51
N ASP A 4 -10.27 22.09 -1.15
CA ASP A 4 -10.66 21.79 0.22
C ASP A 4 -9.48 22.04 1.17
N VAL A 5 -9.76 22.60 2.35
CA VAL A 5 -8.76 22.84 3.39
C VAL A 5 -8.07 21.54 3.79
N PHE A 6 -8.84 20.44 3.90
CA PHE A 6 -8.29 19.12 4.21
C PHE A 6 -7.37 18.60 3.11
N GLU A 7 -7.81 18.65 1.85
CA GLU A 7 -6.98 18.23 0.72
C GLU A 7 -5.65 19.01 0.65
N ARG A 8 -5.70 20.33 0.85
CA ARG A 8 -4.49 21.17 0.89
C ARG A 8 -3.56 20.82 2.06
N ASN A 9 -4.10 20.52 3.23
CA ASN A 9 -3.30 20.11 4.37
C ASN A 9 -2.63 18.76 4.12
N VAL A 10 -3.37 17.81 3.53
CA VAL A 10 -2.84 16.52 3.10
C VAL A 10 -1.71 16.69 2.09
N ILE A 11 -1.88 17.52 1.05
CA ILE A 11 -0.81 17.78 0.06
C ILE A 11 0.46 18.29 0.74
N LYS A 12 0.34 19.26 1.66
CA LYS A 12 1.50 19.79 2.40
C LYS A 12 2.18 18.73 3.26
N SER A 13 1.39 17.87 3.90
CA SER A 13 1.87 16.75 4.69
C SER A 13 2.63 15.76 3.81
N ILE A 14 2.06 15.36 2.66
CA ILE A 14 2.70 14.48 1.69
C ILE A 14 4.03 15.07 1.22
N LEU A 15 4.07 16.34 0.79
CA LEU A 15 5.31 16.99 0.34
C LEU A 15 6.40 17.01 1.42
N THR A 16 6.00 17.19 2.68
CA THR A 16 6.94 17.16 3.81
C THR A 16 7.50 15.76 4.02
N GLU A 17 6.64 14.74 4.01
CA GLU A 17 7.04 13.34 4.17
C GLU A 17 7.91 12.85 3.00
N VAL A 18 7.60 13.25 1.77
CA VAL A 18 8.41 12.96 0.57
C VAL A 18 9.80 13.58 0.71
N LYS A 19 9.87 14.86 1.10
CA LYS A 19 11.17 15.51 1.36
C LYS A 19 11.97 14.79 2.44
N ASN A 20 11.32 14.33 3.51
CA ASN A 20 11.98 13.57 4.57
C ASN A 20 12.50 12.22 4.04
N LEU A 21 11.73 11.56 3.18
CA LEU A 21 12.15 10.32 2.51
C LEU A 21 13.36 10.54 1.60
N GLU A 22 13.38 11.63 0.83
CA GLU A 22 14.53 12.07 0.00
C GLU A 22 15.79 12.30 0.83
N VAL A 23 15.67 13.01 1.94
CA VAL A 23 16.81 13.25 2.85
C VAL A 23 17.31 11.93 3.45
N ALA A 24 16.42 11.05 3.89
CA ALA A 24 16.77 9.77 4.48
C ALA A 24 17.44 8.81 3.47
N ASN A 25 17.08 8.93 2.18
CA ASN A 25 17.61 8.12 1.08
C ASN A 25 18.60 8.90 0.20
N ALA A 26 19.25 9.93 0.73
CA ALA A 26 20.18 10.77 -0.04
C ALA A 26 21.17 9.92 -0.84
N GLY A 27 21.22 10.16 -2.15
CA GLY A 27 22.10 9.44 -3.09
C GLY A 27 21.55 8.09 -3.59
N LYS A 28 20.27 7.78 -3.34
CA LYS A 28 19.57 6.61 -3.91
C LYS A 28 18.41 7.07 -4.78
N ASP A 29 18.16 6.31 -5.84
CA ASP A 29 16.97 6.50 -6.67
C ASP A 29 15.71 6.18 -5.86
N GLN A 30 14.65 6.92 -6.15
CA GLN A 30 13.33 6.72 -5.57
C GLN A 30 12.36 6.28 -6.64
N ASP A 31 11.59 5.24 -6.34
CA ASP A 31 10.57 4.70 -7.24
C ASP A 31 9.14 4.95 -6.73
N GLU A 32 8.17 4.69 -7.60
CA GLU A 32 6.75 4.80 -7.32
C GLU A 32 6.28 3.86 -6.20
N PHE A 33 6.98 2.73 -5.97
CA PHE A 33 6.65 1.78 -4.91
C PHE A 33 6.99 2.36 -3.54
N GLN A 34 8.13 3.04 -3.42
CA GLN A 34 8.51 3.75 -2.20
C GLN A 34 7.53 4.89 -1.87
N LEU A 35 7.04 5.60 -2.90
CA LEU A 35 6.00 6.61 -2.71
C LEU A 35 4.68 5.98 -2.27
N TYR A 36 4.27 4.86 -2.87
CA TYR A 36 3.08 4.11 -2.45
C TYR A 36 3.19 3.66 -0.99
N ASP A 37 4.33 3.09 -0.58
CA ASP A 37 4.60 2.65 0.79
C ASP A 37 4.55 3.82 1.78
N LEU A 38 5.07 4.99 1.40
CA LEU A 38 5.01 6.21 2.20
C LEU A 38 3.55 6.63 2.44
N LEU A 39 2.74 6.70 1.37
CA LEU A 39 1.34 7.08 1.47
C LEU A 39 0.52 6.05 2.27
N ALA A 40 0.77 4.75 2.07
CA ALA A 40 0.15 3.68 2.85
C ALA A 40 0.49 3.80 4.34
N LYS A 41 1.75 4.11 4.67
CA LYS A 41 2.17 4.41 6.04
C LYS A 41 1.42 5.62 6.61
N MET A 42 1.27 6.70 5.84
CA MET A 42 0.53 7.88 6.26
C MET A 42 -0.94 7.56 6.55
N VAL A 43 -1.61 6.73 5.74
CA VAL A 43 -2.98 6.25 6.01
C VAL A 43 -3.03 5.49 7.34
N ASN A 44 -2.10 4.56 7.56
CA ASN A 44 -2.06 3.75 8.77
C ASN A 44 -1.80 4.59 10.03
N GLN A 45 -0.94 5.61 9.95
CA GLN A 45 -0.72 6.55 11.05
C GLN A 45 -2.01 7.29 11.41
N ARG A 46 -2.74 7.82 10.43
CA ARG A 46 -4.01 8.52 10.66
C ARG A 46 -5.07 7.61 11.28
N LYS A 47 -5.17 6.36 10.83
CA LYS A 47 -6.07 5.35 11.43
C LYS A 47 -5.73 5.13 12.91
N LYS A 48 -4.46 4.90 13.23
CA LYS A 48 -4.00 4.70 14.62
C LYS A 48 -4.25 5.92 15.50
N THR A 49 -3.93 7.12 15.00
CA THR A 49 -4.17 8.37 15.74
C THR A 49 -5.67 8.60 15.95
N ALA A 50 -6.51 8.31 14.96
CA ALA A 50 -7.95 8.39 15.11
C ALA A 50 -8.49 7.39 16.16
N GLU A 51 -8.01 6.15 16.16
CA GLU A 51 -8.37 5.14 17.17
C GLU A 51 -8.03 5.61 18.58
N GLU A 52 -6.85 6.21 18.78
CA GLU A 52 -6.43 6.76 20.08
C GLU A 52 -7.31 7.94 20.51
N TYR A 53 -7.63 8.84 19.57
CA TYR A 53 -8.36 10.08 19.85
C TYR A 53 -9.87 9.91 19.99
N LEU A 54 -10.43 8.83 19.43
CA LEU A 54 -11.85 8.49 19.50
C LEU A 54 -12.15 7.46 20.59
N LYS A 55 -11.15 7.07 21.39
CA LYS A 55 -11.34 6.14 22.51
C LYS A 55 -12.28 6.73 23.56
N GLU A 56 -13.08 5.86 24.19
CA GLU A 56 -13.96 6.25 25.29
C GLU A 56 -13.16 6.93 26.43
N GLY A 57 -13.68 8.05 26.92
CA GLY A 57 -13.01 8.88 27.92
C GLY A 57 -11.98 9.88 27.36
N ALA A 58 -11.75 9.92 26.04
CA ALA A 58 -10.92 10.95 25.43
C ALA A 58 -11.62 12.33 25.52
N PRO A 59 -10.89 13.40 25.91
CA PRO A 59 -11.39 14.77 25.86
C PRO A 59 -11.98 15.14 24.49
N ASP A 60 -13.08 15.91 24.48
CA ASP A 60 -13.79 16.34 23.25
C ASP A 60 -12.88 16.96 22.19
N ARG A 61 -11.86 17.72 22.61
CA ARG A 61 -10.86 18.30 21.69
C ARG A 61 -10.14 17.25 20.86
N PHE A 62 -9.88 16.07 21.42
CA PHE A 62 -9.25 14.96 20.71
C PHE A 62 -10.23 14.28 19.78
N GLN A 63 -11.51 14.18 20.14
CA GLN A 63 -12.51 13.60 19.25
C GLN A 63 -12.57 14.33 17.90
N GLN A 64 -12.59 15.67 17.92
CA GLN A 64 -12.57 16.45 16.68
C GLN A 64 -11.27 16.25 15.88
N MET A 65 -10.12 16.09 16.55
CA MET A 65 -8.87 15.76 15.89
C MET A 65 -8.91 14.37 15.26
N GLY A 66 -9.41 13.35 15.96
CA GLY A 66 -9.55 12.00 15.42
C GLY A 66 -10.49 11.93 14.21
N LEU A 67 -11.59 12.68 14.24
CA LEU A 67 -12.47 12.82 13.07
C LEU A 67 -11.78 13.51 11.89
N ASN A 68 -10.92 14.49 12.15
CA ASN A 68 -10.15 15.15 11.10
C ASN A 68 -9.12 14.19 10.46
N GLU A 69 -8.43 13.36 11.27
CA GLU A 69 -7.52 12.32 10.75
C GLU A 69 -8.24 11.39 9.78
N LEU A 70 -9.44 10.92 10.14
CA LEU A 70 -10.25 10.08 9.26
C LEU A 70 -10.71 10.78 7.98
N ARG A 71 -10.98 12.09 8.04
CA ARG A 71 -11.36 12.90 6.87
C ARG A 71 -10.21 13.13 5.89
N GLU A 72 -8.96 13.04 6.35
CA GLU A 72 -7.79 13.19 5.50
C GLU A 72 -7.46 11.93 4.70
N ILE A 73 -7.81 10.75 5.20
CA ILE A 73 -7.50 9.45 4.56
C ILE A 73 -7.96 9.38 3.09
N PRO A 74 -9.20 9.75 2.72
CA PRO A 74 -9.66 9.66 1.33
C PRO A 74 -8.82 10.49 0.35
N TYR A 75 -8.24 11.61 0.81
CA TYR A 75 -7.37 12.42 -0.03
C TYR A 75 -6.03 11.73 -0.29
N ILE A 76 -5.47 11.03 0.71
CA ILE A 76 -4.25 10.24 0.53
C ILE A 76 -4.53 9.06 -0.40
N GLU A 77 -5.63 8.33 -0.16
CA GLU A 77 -6.03 7.19 -0.99
C GLU A 77 -6.31 7.61 -2.45
N LYS A 78 -6.83 8.82 -2.68
CA LYS A 78 -6.96 9.40 -4.03
C LYS A 78 -5.60 9.47 -4.72
N TYR A 79 -4.58 10.05 -4.08
CA TYR A 79 -3.25 10.15 -4.67
C TYR A 79 -2.55 8.79 -4.80
N MET A 80 -2.79 7.85 -3.87
CA MET A 80 -2.29 6.48 -4.02
C MET A 80 -2.81 5.79 -5.28
N LYS A 81 -4.09 6.00 -5.62
CA LYS A 81 -4.72 5.43 -6.83
C LYS A 81 -4.23 6.05 -8.13
N GLU A 82 -3.62 7.24 -8.08
CA GLU A 82 -3.01 7.88 -9.24
C GLU A 82 -1.60 7.36 -9.53
N LEU A 83 -0.99 6.62 -8.60
CA LEU A 83 0.31 5.99 -8.82
C LEU A 83 0.19 4.82 -9.79
N PRO A 84 1.18 4.61 -10.68
CA PRO A 84 1.23 3.45 -11.57
C PRO A 84 1.70 2.22 -10.79
N VAL A 85 0.97 1.85 -9.74
CA VAL A 85 1.25 0.72 -8.85
C VAL A 85 -0.01 -0.14 -8.77
N ALA A 86 0.14 -1.45 -8.99
CA ALA A 86 -0.95 -2.39 -8.89
C ALA A 86 -1.47 -2.49 -7.45
N SER A 87 -2.78 -2.54 -7.31
CA SER A 87 -3.45 -2.85 -6.05
C SER A 87 -3.13 -4.27 -5.57
N GLU A 88 -3.27 -4.50 -4.27
CA GLU A 88 -3.11 -5.84 -3.69
C GLU A 88 -4.02 -6.88 -4.36
N SER A 89 -5.27 -6.50 -4.71
CA SER A 89 -6.19 -7.36 -5.44
C SER A 89 -5.74 -7.72 -6.86
N GLU A 90 -5.10 -6.78 -7.57
CA GLU A 90 -4.56 -7.06 -8.90
C GLU A 90 -3.34 -7.98 -8.83
N ILE A 91 -2.49 -7.79 -7.81
CA ILE A 91 -1.36 -8.68 -7.54
C ILE A 91 -1.87 -10.08 -7.16
N GLU A 92 -2.87 -10.17 -6.28
CA GLU A 92 -3.54 -11.42 -5.91
C GLU A 92 -4.08 -12.16 -7.13
N ALA A 93 -4.83 -11.48 -8.00
CA ALA A 93 -5.38 -12.10 -9.20
C ALA A 93 -4.31 -12.67 -10.14
N ARG A 94 -3.18 -11.97 -10.31
CA ARG A 94 -2.05 -12.43 -11.13
C ARG A 94 -1.36 -13.64 -10.50
N VAL A 95 -1.12 -13.61 -9.19
CA VAL A 95 -0.52 -14.72 -8.45
C VAL A 95 -1.46 -15.94 -8.44
N GLU A 96 -2.77 -15.74 -8.30
CA GLU A 96 -3.78 -16.79 -8.39
C GLU A 96 -3.81 -17.45 -9.78
N ALA A 97 -3.65 -16.69 -10.86
CA ALA A 97 -3.60 -17.24 -12.21
C ALA A 97 -2.44 -18.24 -12.35
N ILE A 98 -1.24 -17.87 -11.90
CA ILE A 98 -0.06 -18.74 -11.91
C ILE A 98 -0.29 -19.96 -11.01
N ALA A 99 -0.84 -19.76 -9.81
CA ALA A 99 -1.11 -20.86 -8.89
C ALA A 99 -2.09 -21.89 -9.47
N LYS A 100 -3.14 -21.44 -10.17
CA LYS A 100 -4.11 -22.30 -10.85
C LYS A 100 -3.49 -23.07 -12.03
N GLU A 101 -2.56 -22.48 -12.75
CA GLU A 101 -1.79 -23.19 -13.79
C GLU A 101 -0.96 -24.31 -13.16
N LEU A 102 -0.24 -24.02 -12.07
CA LEU A 102 0.54 -25.02 -11.35
C LEU A 102 -0.31 -26.14 -10.72
N GLN A 103 -1.55 -25.86 -10.32
CA GLN A 103 -2.47 -26.91 -9.87
C GLN A 103 -2.86 -27.87 -10.99
N LYS A 104 -3.06 -27.37 -12.22
CA LYS A 104 -3.39 -28.23 -13.38
C LYS A 104 -2.25 -29.18 -13.74
N ASP A 105 -1.02 -28.71 -13.57
CA ASP A 105 0.18 -29.48 -13.87
C ASP A 105 0.65 -30.33 -12.65
N GLU A 106 -0.12 -30.37 -11.56
CA GLU A 106 0.23 -31.03 -10.29
C GLU A 106 1.57 -30.53 -9.66
N GLU A 107 2.02 -29.33 -10.04
CA GLU A 107 3.28 -28.72 -9.58
C GLU A 107 3.12 -27.81 -8.35
N LEU A 108 1.89 -27.44 -7.97
CA LEU A 108 1.61 -26.60 -6.80
C LEU A 108 1.73 -27.38 -5.48
N SER A 109 2.97 -27.66 -5.07
CA SER A 109 3.27 -28.42 -3.85
C SER A 109 3.54 -27.56 -2.60
N SER A 110 3.85 -26.27 -2.78
CA SER A 110 4.20 -25.36 -1.69
C SER A 110 4.17 -23.89 -2.15
N PRO A 111 4.13 -22.92 -1.22
CA PRO A 111 4.34 -21.50 -1.55
C PRO A 111 5.67 -21.25 -2.28
N LYS A 112 6.69 -22.08 -2.03
CA LYS A 112 8.00 -21.99 -2.68
C LYS A 112 7.94 -22.36 -4.16
N ALA A 113 7.07 -23.30 -4.55
CA ALA A 113 6.84 -23.64 -5.95
C ALA A 113 6.23 -22.44 -6.70
N LEU A 114 5.22 -21.80 -6.10
CA LEU A 114 4.61 -20.57 -6.63
C LEU A 114 5.64 -19.44 -6.74
N PHE A 115 6.44 -19.22 -5.69
CA PHE A 115 7.52 -18.24 -5.68
C PHE A 115 8.52 -18.46 -6.83
N GLY A 116 8.86 -19.72 -7.14
CA GLY A 116 9.80 -20.05 -8.21
C GLY A 116 9.29 -19.73 -9.63
N LYS A 117 7.96 -19.60 -9.80
CA LYS A 117 7.31 -19.40 -11.10
C LYS A 117 6.95 -17.94 -11.38
N ILE A 118 7.03 -17.07 -10.36
CA ILE A 118 6.84 -15.63 -10.55
C ILE A 118 7.95 -15.05 -11.45
N PRO A 119 7.62 -14.24 -12.47
CA PRO A 119 8.59 -13.61 -13.35
C PRO A 119 9.30 -12.42 -12.68
N TRP A 120 10.11 -12.70 -11.65
CA TRP A 120 10.73 -11.67 -10.77
C TRP A 120 11.49 -10.55 -11.48
N LYS A 121 11.98 -10.79 -12.70
CA LYS A 121 12.75 -9.80 -13.46
C LYS A 121 11.88 -8.72 -14.11
N SER A 122 10.60 -9.00 -14.33
CA SER A 122 9.70 -8.10 -15.06
C SER A 122 8.51 -7.63 -14.24
N ILE A 123 8.35 -8.05 -12.98
CA ILE A 123 7.20 -7.64 -12.14
C ILE A 123 7.04 -6.12 -11.98
N GLN A 124 8.13 -5.35 -11.99
CA GLN A 124 8.05 -3.89 -11.87
C GLN A 124 7.44 -3.28 -13.14
N GLU A 125 7.85 -3.76 -14.31
CA GLU A 125 7.41 -3.26 -15.62
C GLU A 125 6.03 -3.83 -16.01
N ASP A 126 5.84 -5.14 -15.89
CA ASP A 126 4.66 -5.85 -16.39
C ASP A 126 3.47 -5.82 -15.42
N TRP A 127 3.77 -5.82 -14.11
CA TRP A 127 2.76 -5.93 -13.06
C TRP A 127 2.64 -4.65 -12.25
N HIS A 128 3.49 -3.66 -12.49
CA HIS A 128 3.52 -2.43 -11.70
C HIS A 128 3.57 -2.74 -10.19
N ALA A 129 4.38 -3.71 -9.79
CA ALA A 129 4.42 -4.20 -8.41
C ALA A 129 5.85 -4.39 -7.90
N SER A 130 6.06 -4.05 -6.63
CA SER A 130 7.32 -4.32 -5.96
C SER A 130 7.46 -5.80 -5.61
N ARG A 131 8.71 -6.29 -5.55
CA ARG A 131 9.01 -7.66 -5.11
C ARG A 131 8.42 -7.97 -3.74
N ALA A 132 8.43 -7.00 -2.83
CA ALA A 132 7.90 -7.14 -1.48
C ALA A 132 6.38 -7.34 -1.51
N ALA A 133 5.65 -6.53 -2.28
CA ALA A 133 4.20 -6.62 -2.40
C ALA A 133 3.77 -8.00 -2.96
N VAL A 134 4.42 -8.46 -4.04
CA VAL A 134 4.14 -9.79 -4.61
C VAL A 134 4.47 -10.91 -3.62
N SER A 135 5.60 -10.81 -2.91
CA SER A 135 6.02 -11.83 -1.93
C SER A 135 5.05 -11.97 -0.77
N ALA A 136 4.45 -10.87 -0.31
CA ALA A 136 3.48 -10.87 0.79
C ALA A 136 2.16 -11.57 0.45
N VAL A 137 1.81 -11.61 -0.84
CA VAL A 137 0.55 -12.17 -1.34
C VAL A 137 0.63 -13.68 -1.58
N ILE A 138 1.82 -14.20 -1.93
CA ILE A 138 2.03 -15.62 -2.26
C ILE A 138 1.49 -16.59 -1.18
N PRO A 139 1.79 -16.42 0.12
CA PRO A 139 1.26 -17.32 1.15
C PRO A 139 -0.27 -17.30 1.22
N LYS A 140 -0.87 -16.10 1.13
CA LYS A 140 -2.33 -15.92 1.16
C LYS A 140 -3.01 -16.64 0.00
N VAL A 141 -2.45 -16.50 -1.20
CA VAL A 141 -3.00 -17.15 -2.40
C VAL A 141 -2.87 -18.67 -2.31
N TYR A 142 -1.73 -19.18 -1.83
CA TYR A 142 -1.54 -20.61 -1.61
C TYR A 142 -2.59 -21.15 -0.63
N GLU A 143 -2.76 -20.52 0.53
CA GLU A 143 -3.75 -20.91 1.55
C GLU A 143 -5.19 -20.87 1.04
N LYS A 144 -5.54 -19.94 0.14
CA LYS A 144 -6.88 -19.87 -0.47
C LYS A 144 -7.19 -21.04 -1.41
N LEU A 145 -6.15 -21.67 -1.98
CA LEU A 145 -6.27 -22.68 -3.04
C LEU A 145 -6.05 -24.12 -2.55
N THR A 146 -5.55 -24.30 -1.32
CA THR A 146 -5.38 -25.60 -0.63
C THR A 146 -6.41 -25.80 0.45
#